data_AF-A0A954HMQ8-F1
#
_entry.id   AF-A0A954HMQ8-F1
#
_cell.length_a   1.000
_cell.length_b   1.000
_cell.length_c   1.000
_cell.angle_alpha   90.00
_cell.angle_beta   90.00
_cell.angle_gamma   90.00
#
_symmetry.space_group_name_H-M   'P 1'
#
loop_
_entity.id
_entity.type
_entity.pdbx_description
1 polymer ?
#
loop_
_entity_poly.entity_id
_entity_poly.type
_entity_poly.pdbx_seq_one_letter_code
_entity_poly.pdbx_strand_id
1 'polypeptide(L)'
;YDNITDMDGWFQQQLDGLEAAGLADNTIVFFYGDHGSGMPRSKRWPFNSGLRVPFIVHIPAKFADLAPSEYGSGKQTDRLVSFVDLAPTILSLAGVKPPEHLQGYAFLGKHAAAEQPYVYGFRGRMDERLDLVRSVRNKRYIYIRNYMPHKEYGQHVAYMFETPTTTKWKELFDAGKLTEEQSHFWRQKPTEELYDLENDPDEVHNLADSSEHHAVLAELREAHRKWVFRVRDIGFLPEGEVHTRGATSSPYEVGHNNAQYNLDAVWDMANAASLLKKEDDNKLLAGLNGSDSAVRYWAALGLLMRGERGAKLGHEALRNALSEDDSIYVRTVAAEILVRFGNEADKQAGLKHLIAAADGSKSGVHSAIQAMNVIDQLDEQAASLLPQVKKLPTKGDWATGRYASYVPRLIETTIEDLAQ
;
A
#
# COMPACT_ATOMS: atom_id res chain seq x y z
N TYR A 1 6.24 -25.66 -9.02
CA TYR A 1 6.40 -26.81 -8.11
C TYR A 1 7.83 -27.33 -8.18
N ASP A 2 8.42 -27.50 -9.36
CA ASP A 2 9.82 -27.92 -9.52
C ASP A 2 10.80 -27.03 -8.73
N ASN A 3 10.73 -25.69 -8.88
CA ASN A 3 11.56 -24.77 -8.09
C ASN A 3 11.36 -24.89 -6.57
N ILE A 4 10.19 -25.33 -6.10
CA ILE A 4 9.94 -25.58 -4.66
C ILE A 4 10.65 -26.86 -4.23
N THR A 5 10.67 -27.88 -5.09
CA THR A 5 11.39 -29.14 -4.84
C THR A 5 12.90 -28.90 -4.79
N ASP A 6 13.43 -28.10 -5.71
CA ASP A 6 14.84 -27.71 -5.70
C ASP A 6 15.21 -26.92 -4.45
N MET A 7 14.34 -26.00 -4.01
CA MET A 7 14.52 -25.24 -2.78
C MET A 7 14.48 -26.14 -1.53
N ASP A 8 13.59 -27.13 -1.49
CA ASP A 8 13.52 -28.13 -0.41
C ASP A 8 14.81 -28.96 -0.32
N GLY A 9 15.31 -29.46 -1.46
CA GLY A 9 16.59 -30.16 -1.52
C GLY A 9 17.79 -29.29 -1.12
N TRP A 10 17.79 -28.01 -1.50
CA TRP A 10 18.78 -27.05 -1.03
C TRP A 10 18.69 -26.81 0.48
N PHE A 11 17.48 -26.73 1.04
CA PHE A 11 17.27 -26.55 2.47
C PHE A 11 17.77 -27.75 3.28
N GLN A 12 17.53 -28.99 2.81
CA GLN A 12 18.10 -30.20 3.40
C GLN A 12 19.63 -30.12 3.50
N GLN A 13 20.31 -29.65 2.44
CA GLN A 13 21.77 -29.50 2.47
C GLN A 13 22.25 -28.51 3.55
N GLN A 14 21.45 -27.47 3.87
CA GLN A 14 21.78 -26.55 4.96
C GLN A 14 21.65 -27.24 6.33
N LEU A 15 20.61 -28.06 6.51
CA LEU A 15 20.41 -28.84 7.74
C LEU A 15 21.51 -29.89 7.93
N ASP A 16 21.86 -30.63 6.88
CA ASP A 16 22.96 -31.60 6.89
C ASP A 16 24.30 -30.91 7.26
N GLY A 17 24.51 -29.69 6.77
CA GLY A 17 25.67 -28.88 7.12
C GLY A 17 25.74 -28.53 8.62
N LEU A 18 24.59 -28.19 9.24
CA LEU A 18 24.52 -27.94 10.69
C LEU A 18 24.80 -29.21 11.49
N GLU A 19 24.31 -30.37 11.05
CA GLU A 19 24.57 -31.67 11.68
C GLU A 19 26.06 -32.04 11.58
N ALA A 20 26.65 -31.97 10.38
CA ALA A 20 28.06 -32.29 10.15
C ALA A 20 29.01 -31.38 10.95
N ALA A 21 28.61 -30.13 11.19
CA ALA A 21 29.35 -29.18 12.02
C ALA A 21 29.15 -29.38 13.54
N GLY A 22 28.27 -30.30 13.97
CA GLY A 22 27.91 -30.49 15.38
C GLY A 22 27.13 -29.31 15.98
N LEU A 23 26.45 -28.52 15.14
CA LEU A 23 25.73 -27.30 15.51
C LEU A 23 24.20 -27.50 15.58
N ALA A 24 23.67 -28.64 15.13
CA ALA A 24 22.23 -28.93 15.12
C ALA A 24 21.56 -28.67 16.49
N ASP A 25 22.07 -29.25 17.58
CA ASP A 25 21.51 -29.05 18.94
C ASP A 25 21.69 -27.62 19.50
N ASN A 26 22.49 -26.79 18.82
CA ASN A 26 22.80 -25.41 19.20
C ASN A 26 22.16 -24.38 18.27
N THR A 27 21.28 -24.79 17.36
CA THR A 27 20.68 -23.90 16.36
C THR A 27 19.17 -23.96 16.41
N ILE A 28 18.51 -22.82 16.60
CA ILE A 28 17.07 -22.67 16.34
C ILE A 28 16.91 -22.33 14.86
N VAL A 29 16.07 -23.09 14.15
CA VAL A 29 15.85 -22.91 12.71
C VAL A 29 14.47 -22.31 12.47
N PHE A 30 14.43 -21.22 11.71
CA PHE A 30 13.20 -20.61 11.20
C PHE A 30 13.11 -20.84 9.69
N PHE A 31 11.95 -21.27 9.21
CA PHE A 31 11.67 -21.44 7.78
C PHE A 31 10.38 -20.71 7.42
N TYR A 32 10.45 -19.77 6.48
CA TYR A 32 9.30 -18.97 6.05
C TYR A 32 9.53 -18.37 4.65
N GLY A 33 8.44 -17.97 3.98
CA GLY A 33 8.48 -17.18 2.73
C GLY A 33 8.22 -15.70 3.00
N ASP A 34 8.80 -14.78 2.24
CA ASP A 34 8.72 -13.32 2.52
C ASP A 34 7.36 -12.68 2.17
N HIS A 35 6.59 -13.31 1.30
CA HIS A 35 5.23 -12.91 0.94
C HIS A 35 4.46 -14.12 0.35
N GLY A 36 3.16 -13.94 0.11
CA GLY A 36 2.32 -14.93 -0.57
C GLY A 36 2.77 -15.23 -2.00
N SER A 37 2.01 -16.10 -2.69
CA SER A 37 2.33 -16.53 -4.06
C SER A 37 2.63 -15.37 -5.03
N GLY A 38 3.51 -15.59 -5.99
CA GLY A 38 3.81 -14.63 -7.08
C GLY A 38 2.63 -14.40 -8.05
N MET A 39 1.51 -15.08 -7.85
CA MET A 39 0.30 -14.90 -8.64
C MET A 39 -0.33 -13.51 -8.40
N PRO A 40 -1.00 -12.92 -9.41
CA PRO A 40 -1.79 -11.70 -9.27
C PRO A 40 -2.79 -11.80 -8.11
N ARG A 41 -3.09 -10.68 -7.46
CA ARG A 41 -3.90 -10.59 -6.22
C ARG A 41 -3.26 -11.20 -4.96
N SER A 42 -2.17 -11.95 -5.05
CA SER A 42 -1.40 -12.41 -3.88
C SER A 42 -0.26 -11.44 -3.57
N LYS A 43 0.94 -11.63 -4.14
CA LYS A 43 2.07 -10.70 -3.97
C LYS A 43 1.62 -9.26 -4.26
N ARG A 44 2.07 -8.31 -3.41
CA ARG A 44 1.72 -6.87 -3.39
C ARG A 44 0.34 -6.51 -2.82
N TRP A 45 -0.49 -7.48 -2.47
CA TRP A 45 -1.80 -7.21 -1.88
C TRP A 45 -1.86 -7.61 -0.41
N PRO A 46 -2.49 -6.80 0.45
CA PRO A 46 -2.65 -7.13 1.86
C PRO A 46 -3.89 -8.01 2.10
N PHE A 47 -4.20 -8.91 1.16
CA PHE A 47 -5.15 -10.00 1.32
C PHE A 47 -4.48 -11.17 2.07
N ASN A 48 -5.28 -12.11 2.59
CA ASN A 48 -4.77 -13.32 3.21
C ASN A 48 -3.90 -14.12 2.22
N SER A 49 -4.25 -14.15 0.93
CA SER A 49 -3.43 -14.79 -0.13
C SER A 49 -2.04 -14.16 -0.33
N GLY A 50 -1.87 -12.88 0.02
CA GLY A 50 -0.62 -12.13 -0.08
C GLY A 50 0.19 -12.07 1.21
N LEU A 51 -0.47 -12.16 2.37
CA LEU A 51 0.15 -12.02 3.69
C LEU A 51 0.37 -13.34 4.43
N ARG A 52 -0.43 -14.39 4.16
CA ARG A 52 -0.30 -15.69 4.81
C ARG A 52 0.81 -16.49 4.14
N VAL A 53 1.86 -16.76 4.89
CA VAL A 53 3.05 -17.49 4.45
C VAL A 53 3.29 -18.72 5.32
N PRO A 54 3.99 -19.76 4.83
CA PRO A 54 4.48 -20.81 5.70
C PRO A 54 5.41 -20.19 6.75
N PHE A 55 5.30 -20.67 7.99
CA PHE A 55 6.19 -20.26 9.08
C PHE A 55 6.40 -21.44 10.02
N ILE A 56 7.62 -21.99 10.02
CA ILE A 56 7.99 -23.18 10.78
C ILE A 56 9.18 -22.81 11.66
N VAL A 57 9.15 -23.23 12.93
CA VAL A 57 10.27 -23.06 13.85
C VAL A 57 10.65 -24.41 14.45
N HIS A 58 11.91 -24.79 14.28
CA HIS A 58 12.52 -25.92 14.98
C HIS A 58 13.36 -25.40 16.15
N ILE A 59 12.99 -25.84 17.36
CA ILE A 59 13.70 -25.53 18.60
C ILE A 59 14.28 -26.85 19.12
N PRO A 60 15.62 -27.01 19.17
CA PRO A 60 16.23 -28.24 19.65
C PRO A 60 15.99 -28.42 21.15
N ALA A 61 16.07 -29.67 21.63
CA ALA A 61 15.75 -30.01 23.03
C ALA A 61 16.54 -29.18 24.06
N LYS A 62 17.77 -28.76 23.71
CA LYS A 62 18.62 -27.90 24.51
C LYS A 62 17.97 -26.55 24.85
N PHE A 63 17.10 -26.02 24.00
CA PHE A 63 16.41 -24.73 24.14
C PHE A 63 14.91 -24.90 24.39
N ALA A 64 14.46 -26.06 24.86
CA ALA A 64 13.04 -26.33 25.08
C ALA A 64 12.39 -25.34 26.07
N ASP A 65 13.15 -24.74 26.98
CA ASP A 65 12.71 -23.71 27.93
C ASP A 65 12.43 -22.34 27.27
N LEU A 66 12.95 -22.11 26.06
CA LEU A 66 12.69 -20.91 25.26
C LEU A 66 11.44 -21.04 24.37
N ALA A 67 10.87 -22.24 24.28
CA ALA A 67 9.68 -22.51 23.51
C ALA A 67 8.40 -22.10 24.27
N PRO A 68 7.34 -21.64 23.58
CA PRO A 68 6.06 -21.35 24.21
C PRO A 68 5.37 -22.65 24.61
N SER A 69 4.42 -22.58 25.54
CA SER A 69 3.74 -23.76 26.10
C SER A 69 3.04 -24.65 25.07
N GLU A 70 2.57 -24.06 23.97
CA GLU A 70 1.90 -24.74 22.87
C GLU A 70 2.88 -25.42 21.88
N TYR A 71 4.18 -25.25 22.05
CA TYR A 71 5.19 -25.83 21.17
C TYR A 71 5.25 -27.36 21.29
N GLY A 72 5.41 -28.03 20.15
CA GLY A 72 5.71 -29.44 20.10
C GLY A 72 6.01 -29.91 18.68
N SER A 73 6.78 -30.99 18.53
CA SER A 73 7.08 -31.56 17.22
C SER A 73 5.80 -31.94 16.48
N GLY A 74 5.66 -31.48 15.23
CA GLY A 74 4.47 -31.67 14.40
C GLY A 74 3.21 -30.92 14.87
N LYS A 75 3.29 -30.10 15.94
CA LYS A 75 2.16 -29.28 16.40
C LYS A 75 2.00 -28.05 15.53
N GLN A 76 0.75 -27.63 15.40
CA GLN A 76 0.36 -26.39 14.75
C GLN A 76 -0.21 -25.43 15.78
N THR A 77 -0.09 -24.14 15.54
CA THR A 77 -0.69 -23.08 16.34
C THR A 77 -1.48 -22.15 15.44
N ASP A 78 -2.60 -21.64 15.95
CA ASP A 78 -3.40 -20.59 15.31
C ASP A 78 -3.00 -19.18 15.79
N ARG A 79 -1.91 -19.08 16.58
CA ARG A 79 -1.35 -17.83 17.05
C ARG A 79 -1.10 -16.89 15.88
N LEU A 80 -1.63 -15.68 15.98
CA LEU A 80 -1.34 -14.63 15.01
C LEU A 80 0.11 -14.13 15.21
N VAL A 81 0.92 -14.23 14.15
CA VAL A 81 2.30 -13.75 14.09
C VAL A 81 2.53 -12.92 12.83
N SER A 82 3.40 -11.91 12.91
CA SER A 82 3.80 -11.05 11.81
C SER A 82 5.33 -10.91 11.74
N PHE A 83 5.88 -10.51 10.60
CA PHE A 83 7.34 -10.37 10.45
C PHE A 83 7.95 -9.26 11.30
N VAL A 84 7.16 -8.27 11.71
CA VAL A 84 7.62 -7.29 12.69
C VAL A 84 7.91 -7.91 14.06
N ASP A 85 7.40 -9.12 14.32
CA ASP A 85 7.63 -9.89 15.55
C ASP A 85 8.97 -10.64 15.54
N LEU A 86 9.61 -10.83 14.38
CA LEU A 86 10.88 -11.57 14.27
C LEU A 86 12.01 -10.88 15.03
N ALA A 87 12.19 -9.58 14.83
CA ALA A 87 13.23 -8.81 15.51
C ALA A 87 13.13 -8.89 17.06
N PRO A 88 11.98 -8.60 17.70
CA PRO A 88 11.84 -8.77 19.14
C PRO A 88 11.94 -10.23 19.57
N THR A 89 11.49 -11.20 18.75
CA THR A 89 11.63 -12.63 19.05
C THR A 89 13.09 -13.07 19.11
N ILE A 90 13.93 -12.63 18.16
CA ILE A 90 15.36 -12.96 18.13
C ILE A 90 16.07 -12.38 19.37
N LEU A 91 15.77 -11.12 19.74
CA LEU A 91 16.30 -10.51 20.96
C LEU A 91 15.89 -11.30 22.20
N SER A 92 14.61 -11.66 22.29
CA SER A 92 14.06 -12.45 23.39
C SER A 92 14.72 -13.83 23.53
N LEU A 93 14.99 -14.52 22.41
CA LEU A 93 15.72 -15.79 22.38
C LEU A 93 17.16 -15.62 22.87
N ALA A 94 17.81 -14.50 22.52
CA ALA A 94 19.14 -14.15 23.03
C ALA A 94 19.13 -13.68 24.50
N GLY A 95 17.96 -13.62 25.16
CA GLY A 95 17.81 -13.12 26.52
C GLY A 95 17.96 -11.60 26.65
N VAL A 96 17.86 -10.87 25.54
CA VAL A 96 17.89 -9.41 25.48
C VAL A 96 16.46 -8.89 25.48
N LYS A 97 16.13 -7.98 26.40
CA LYS A 97 14.82 -7.33 26.42
C LYS A 97 14.60 -6.53 25.13
N PRO A 98 13.56 -6.80 24.34
CA PRO A 98 13.28 -6.02 23.14
C PRO A 98 13.02 -4.53 23.46
N PRO A 99 13.58 -3.59 22.68
CA PRO A 99 13.29 -2.16 22.83
C PRO A 99 11.81 -1.82 22.59
N GLU A 100 11.29 -0.84 23.34
CA GLU A 100 9.87 -0.44 23.27
C GLU A 100 9.43 0.18 21.94
N HIS A 101 10.39 0.68 21.14
CA HIS A 101 10.09 1.29 19.84
C HIS A 101 9.90 0.25 18.72
N LEU A 102 10.19 -1.03 18.96
CA LEU A 102 9.88 -2.08 17.99
C LEU A 102 8.37 -2.30 17.94
N GLN A 103 7.83 -2.43 16.72
CA GLN A 103 6.39 -2.51 16.50
C GLN A 103 5.79 -3.89 16.84
N GLY A 104 6.58 -4.95 16.67
CA GLY A 104 6.16 -6.32 16.93
C GLY A 104 6.42 -6.78 18.36
N TYR A 105 6.08 -8.04 18.61
CA TYR A 105 6.12 -8.66 19.92
C TYR A 105 6.82 -10.01 19.87
N ALA A 106 7.72 -10.26 20.82
CA ALA A 106 8.38 -11.55 20.89
C ALA A 106 7.34 -12.67 21.13
N PHE A 107 7.36 -13.74 20.34
CA PHE A 107 6.50 -14.91 20.56
C PHE A 107 7.26 -16.15 21.09
N LEU A 108 8.60 -16.08 21.17
CA LEU A 108 9.48 -17.08 21.78
C LEU A 108 10.47 -16.40 22.75
N GLY A 109 11.14 -17.19 23.59
CA GLY A 109 12.23 -16.75 24.45
C GLY A 109 11.80 -16.09 25.77
N LYS A 110 12.77 -15.56 26.51
CA LYS A 110 12.60 -15.09 27.91
C LYS A 110 11.68 -13.89 28.07
N HIS A 111 11.47 -13.13 26.99
CA HIS A 111 10.64 -11.94 26.94
C HIS A 111 9.42 -12.12 26.03
N ALA A 112 9.00 -13.36 25.80
CA ALA A 112 7.80 -13.66 25.02
C ALA A 112 6.57 -12.92 25.60
N ALA A 113 5.82 -12.27 24.72
CA ALA A 113 4.58 -11.58 25.03
C ALA A 113 3.38 -12.51 24.87
N ALA A 114 2.25 -12.09 25.45
CA ALA A 114 0.96 -12.72 25.20
C ALA A 114 0.58 -12.61 23.71
N GLU A 115 -0.23 -13.56 23.25
CA GLU A 115 -0.78 -13.55 21.89
C GLU A 115 -1.47 -12.20 21.61
N GLN A 116 -1.18 -11.63 20.44
CA GLN A 116 -1.82 -10.41 19.99
C GLN A 116 -3.15 -10.75 19.31
N PRO A 117 -4.23 -9.97 19.57
CA PRO A 117 -5.54 -10.24 19.00
C PRO A 117 -5.61 -9.95 17.49
N TYR A 118 -4.67 -9.17 16.96
CA TYR A 118 -4.67 -8.72 15.57
C TYR A 118 -3.27 -8.76 14.96
N VAL A 119 -3.23 -9.00 13.65
CA VAL A 119 -2.08 -8.72 12.78
C VAL A 119 -2.46 -7.68 11.75
N TYR A 120 -1.46 -6.90 11.33
CA TYR A 120 -1.62 -5.75 10.46
C TYR A 120 -0.81 -5.92 9.19
N GLY A 121 -1.38 -5.49 8.06
CA GLY A 121 -0.71 -5.47 6.77
C GLY A 121 -0.99 -4.16 6.04
N PHE A 122 -0.14 -3.81 5.09
CA PHE A 122 -0.32 -2.59 4.30
C PHE A 122 0.18 -2.74 2.87
N ARG A 123 -0.36 -1.89 2.00
CA ARG A 123 0.14 -1.63 0.65
C ARG A 123 0.21 -0.11 0.48
N GLY A 124 1.39 0.37 0.09
CA GLY A 124 1.63 1.75 -0.33
C GLY A 124 1.85 1.81 -1.85
N ARG A 125 2.84 2.62 -2.29
CA ARG A 125 3.30 2.58 -3.67
C ARG A 125 3.85 1.20 -4.05
N MET A 126 3.34 0.65 -5.15
CA MET A 126 3.78 -0.60 -5.75
C MET A 126 4.59 -0.31 -7.00
N ASP A 127 5.91 -0.34 -6.83
CA ASP A 127 6.85 0.12 -7.85
C ASP A 127 6.49 1.52 -8.36
N GLU A 128 6.03 1.65 -9.58
CA GLU A 128 5.63 2.93 -10.16
C GLU A 128 4.18 3.35 -9.88
N ARG A 129 3.34 2.52 -9.24
CA ARG A 129 1.91 2.80 -9.05
C ARG A 129 1.56 3.19 -7.61
N LEU A 130 0.89 4.33 -7.45
CA LEU A 130 0.50 4.86 -6.14
C LEU A 130 -0.79 4.20 -5.61
N ASP A 131 -0.80 3.87 -4.32
CA ASP A 131 -1.97 3.36 -3.61
C ASP A 131 -1.83 3.58 -2.09
N LEU A 132 -2.94 3.47 -1.36
CA LEU A 132 -2.94 3.47 0.10
C LEU A 132 -4.00 2.50 0.64
N VAL A 133 -3.55 1.29 0.98
CA VAL A 133 -4.38 0.21 1.50
C VAL A 133 -3.84 -0.28 2.83
N ARG A 134 -4.74 -0.55 3.78
CA ARG A 134 -4.40 -1.08 5.10
C ARG A 134 -5.29 -2.28 5.39
N SER A 135 -4.75 -3.26 6.09
CA SER A 135 -5.48 -4.45 6.50
C SER A 135 -5.27 -4.74 7.98
N VAL A 136 -6.31 -5.27 8.60
CA VAL A 136 -6.28 -5.80 9.96
C VAL A 136 -7.00 -7.12 9.97
N ARG A 137 -6.39 -8.13 10.58
CA ARG A 137 -6.98 -9.46 10.69
C ARG A 137 -7.00 -9.91 12.14
N ASN A 138 -8.13 -10.46 12.59
CA ASN A 138 -8.20 -11.31 13.78
C ASN A 138 -8.14 -12.80 13.37
N LYS A 139 -8.40 -13.76 14.27
CA LYS A 139 -8.26 -15.19 13.91
C LYS A 139 -9.10 -15.62 12.70
N ARG A 140 -10.27 -15.01 12.50
CA ARG A 140 -11.26 -15.41 11.49
C ARG A 140 -11.45 -14.39 10.37
N TYR A 141 -11.56 -13.12 10.71
CA TYR A 141 -11.92 -12.07 9.77
C TYR A 141 -10.73 -11.21 9.37
N ILE A 142 -10.70 -10.78 8.12
CA ILE A 142 -9.80 -9.73 7.62
C ILE A 142 -10.61 -8.55 7.14
N TYR A 143 -10.20 -7.37 7.58
CA TYR A 143 -10.73 -6.08 7.18
C TYR A 143 -9.69 -5.34 6.35
N ILE A 144 -10.11 -4.73 5.25
CA ILE A 144 -9.25 -3.95 4.35
C ILE A 144 -9.87 -2.56 4.18
N ARG A 145 -9.03 -1.53 4.35
CA ARG A 145 -9.38 -0.13 4.14
C ARG A 145 -8.65 0.41 2.91
N ASN A 146 -9.42 0.75 1.88
CA ASN A 146 -8.92 1.42 0.67
C ASN A 146 -9.13 2.93 0.79
N TYR A 147 -8.05 3.68 1.02
CA TYR A 147 -8.12 5.14 1.06
C TYR A 147 -8.13 5.78 -0.33
N MET A 148 -7.85 5.00 -1.38
CA MET A 148 -7.93 5.43 -2.78
C MET A 148 -8.93 4.58 -3.59
N PRO A 149 -10.23 4.60 -3.24
CA PRO A 149 -11.24 3.73 -3.89
C PRO A 149 -11.49 4.06 -5.36
N HIS A 150 -11.19 5.29 -5.79
CA HIS A 150 -11.24 5.71 -7.20
C HIS A 150 -10.22 5.00 -8.10
N LYS A 151 -9.22 4.33 -7.51
CA LYS A 151 -8.26 3.50 -8.24
C LYS A 151 -8.76 2.06 -8.30
N GLU A 152 -8.50 1.41 -9.42
CA GLU A 152 -8.70 -0.03 -9.56
C GLU A 152 -7.77 -0.85 -8.65
N TYR A 153 -8.10 -2.13 -8.46
CA TYR A 153 -7.18 -3.09 -7.87
C TYR A 153 -5.98 -3.27 -8.81
N GLY A 154 -6.20 -3.88 -9.97
CA GLY A 154 -5.20 -4.32 -10.94
C GLY A 154 -4.59 -3.21 -11.79
N GLN A 155 -4.08 -2.13 -11.18
CA GLN A 155 -3.29 -1.12 -11.90
C GLN A 155 -2.15 -1.78 -12.70
N HIS A 156 -1.85 -1.26 -13.89
CA HIS A 156 -0.74 -1.75 -14.71
C HIS A 156 0.62 -1.51 -14.04
N VAL A 157 1.12 -2.50 -13.32
CA VAL A 157 2.49 -2.51 -12.77
C VAL A 157 3.36 -3.34 -13.70
N ALA A 158 4.39 -2.74 -14.31
CA ALA A 158 5.18 -3.36 -15.39
C ALA A 158 5.68 -4.77 -15.02
N TYR A 159 6.28 -4.93 -13.85
CA TYR A 159 6.76 -6.23 -13.38
C TYR A 159 5.64 -7.27 -13.16
N MET A 160 4.43 -6.83 -12.78
CA MET A 160 3.29 -7.76 -12.65
C MET A 160 2.88 -8.32 -14.03
N PHE A 161 2.98 -7.49 -15.07
CA PHE A 161 2.63 -7.83 -16.45
C PHE A 161 3.72 -8.62 -17.19
N GLU A 162 4.92 -8.76 -16.61
CA GLU A 162 5.90 -9.77 -17.05
C GLU A 162 5.41 -11.21 -16.82
N THR A 163 4.45 -11.41 -15.90
CA THR A 163 3.89 -12.74 -15.60
C THR A 163 2.81 -13.11 -16.64
N PRO A 164 2.97 -14.20 -17.41
CA PRO A 164 2.03 -14.54 -18.49
C PRO A 164 0.57 -14.71 -18.03
N THR A 165 0.36 -15.17 -16.80
CA THR A 165 -0.97 -15.31 -16.21
C THR A 165 -1.67 -13.96 -16.02
N THR A 166 -0.94 -12.91 -15.62
CA THR A 166 -1.50 -11.55 -15.49
C THR A 166 -2.00 -11.05 -16.84
N THR A 167 -1.15 -11.14 -17.86
CA THR A 167 -1.47 -10.70 -19.23
C THR A 167 -2.70 -11.45 -19.74
N LYS A 168 -2.73 -12.78 -19.56
CA LYS A 168 -3.87 -13.57 -20.00
C LYS A 168 -5.16 -13.24 -19.24
N TRP A 169 -5.06 -12.97 -17.95
CA TRP A 169 -6.21 -12.59 -17.14
C TRP A 169 -6.79 -11.24 -17.59
N LYS A 170 -5.93 -10.24 -17.88
CA LYS A 170 -6.35 -8.94 -18.40
C LYS A 170 -6.98 -9.05 -19.79
N GLU A 171 -6.38 -9.82 -20.71
CA GLU A 171 -6.97 -10.07 -22.03
C GLU A 171 -8.39 -10.65 -21.95
N LEU A 172 -8.62 -11.60 -21.03
CA LEU A 172 -9.93 -12.21 -20.85
C LEU A 172 -10.94 -11.24 -20.22
N PHE A 173 -10.48 -10.35 -19.33
CA PHE A 173 -11.29 -9.27 -18.78
C PHE A 173 -11.75 -8.33 -19.88
N ASP A 174 -10.81 -7.85 -20.71
CA ASP A 174 -11.08 -6.91 -21.80
C ASP A 174 -11.98 -7.51 -22.88
N ALA A 175 -11.89 -8.83 -23.10
CA ALA A 175 -12.76 -9.56 -24.00
C ALA A 175 -14.15 -9.89 -23.40
N GLY A 176 -14.44 -9.49 -22.15
CA GLY A 176 -15.70 -9.78 -21.47
C GLY A 176 -15.94 -11.28 -21.19
N LYS A 177 -14.86 -12.06 -21.03
CA LYS A 177 -14.91 -13.53 -20.90
C LYS A 177 -14.78 -14.03 -19.47
N LEU A 178 -14.63 -13.13 -18.50
CA LEU A 178 -14.50 -13.47 -17.08
C LEU A 178 -15.87 -13.52 -16.40
N THR A 179 -15.94 -14.32 -15.33
CA THR A 179 -17.03 -14.25 -14.37
C THR A 179 -17.00 -12.92 -13.59
N GLU A 180 -18.05 -12.63 -12.82
CA GLU A 180 -18.12 -11.44 -11.99
C GLU A 180 -16.99 -11.42 -10.94
N GLU A 181 -16.77 -12.56 -10.29
CA GLU A 181 -15.78 -12.76 -9.25
C GLU A 181 -14.36 -12.57 -9.79
N GLN A 182 -14.08 -13.13 -10.98
CA GLN A 182 -12.80 -12.98 -11.67
C GLN A 182 -12.57 -11.55 -12.19
N SER A 183 -13.63 -10.77 -12.36
CA SER A 183 -13.56 -9.40 -12.88
C SER A 183 -13.26 -8.38 -11.79
N HIS A 184 -13.49 -8.69 -10.50
CA HIS A 184 -13.30 -7.73 -9.40
C HIS A 184 -11.90 -7.10 -9.38
N PHE A 185 -10.86 -7.88 -9.67
CA PHE A 185 -9.47 -7.40 -9.67
C PHE A 185 -9.19 -6.32 -10.73
N TRP A 186 -10.02 -6.18 -11.75
CA TRP A 186 -9.84 -5.18 -12.81
C TRP A 186 -10.87 -4.03 -12.70
N ARG A 187 -11.45 -3.85 -11.52
CA ARG A 187 -12.44 -2.80 -11.22
C ARG A 187 -11.96 -1.91 -10.09
N GLN A 188 -12.65 -0.78 -9.91
CA GLN A 188 -12.47 0.11 -8.77
C GLN A 188 -12.74 -0.60 -7.45
N LYS A 189 -12.01 -0.16 -6.42
CA LYS A 189 -12.07 -0.75 -5.08
C LYS A 189 -13.23 -0.16 -4.28
N PRO A 190 -13.95 -0.97 -3.50
CA PRO A 190 -14.81 -0.43 -2.46
C PRO A 190 -13.95 0.26 -1.40
N THR A 191 -14.57 1.14 -0.63
CA THR A 191 -13.89 1.91 0.42
C THR A 191 -13.44 1.03 1.58
N GLU A 192 -14.25 0.01 1.89
CA GLU A 192 -14.06 -0.94 2.98
C GLU A 192 -14.37 -2.33 2.47
N GLU A 193 -13.59 -3.31 2.93
CA GLU A 193 -13.81 -4.72 2.67
C GLU A 193 -13.73 -5.51 3.97
N LEU A 194 -14.61 -6.49 4.14
CA LEU A 194 -14.59 -7.44 5.25
C LEU A 194 -14.81 -8.85 4.70
N TYR A 195 -13.92 -9.77 5.03
CA TYR A 195 -13.99 -11.16 4.58
C TYR A 195 -13.93 -12.11 5.76
N ASP A 196 -14.72 -13.17 5.69
CA ASP A 196 -14.72 -14.28 6.65
C ASP A 196 -13.82 -15.41 6.11
N LEU A 197 -12.61 -15.55 6.65
CA LEU A 197 -11.62 -16.48 6.10
C LEU A 197 -11.94 -17.96 6.38
N GLU A 198 -12.95 -18.25 7.21
CA GLU A 198 -13.43 -19.62 7.42
C GLU A 198 -14.40 -20.06 6.30
N ASN A 199 -15.29 -19.16 5.88
CA ASN A 199 -16.34 -19.46 4.89
C ASN A 199 -16.00 -18.96 3.48
N ASP A 200 -15.12 -17.97 3.36
CA ASP A 200 -14.65 -17.34 2.14
C ASP A 200 -13.11 -17.16 2.20
N PRO A 201 -12.35 -18.26 2.12
CA PRO A 201 -10.89 -18.22 2.23
C PRO A 201 -10.20 -17.48 1.07
N ASP A 202 -10.90 -17.32 -0.06
CA ASP A 202 -10.43 -16.62 -1.26
C ASP A 202 -10.76 -15.12 -1.24
N GLU A 203 -11.50 -14.65 -0.23
CA GLU A 203 -11.84 -13.24 0.00
C GLU A 203 -12.60 -12.63 -1.21
N VAL A 204 -13.63 -13.32 -1.68
CA VAL A 204 -14.41 -12.96 -2.87
C VAL A 204 -15.68 -12.18 -2.49
N HIS A 205 -16.30 -12.49 -1.36
CA HIS A 205 -17.60 -11.95 -0.96
C HIS A 205 -17.45 -10.91 0.14
N ASN A 206 -17.44 -9.63 -0.25
CA ASN A 206 -17.29 -8.52 0.70
C ASN A 206 -18.52 -8.38 1.62
N LEU A 207 -18.29 -8.50 2.93
CA LEU A 207 -19.29 -8.41 3.99
C LEU A 207 -19.41 -7.02 4.63
N ALA A 208 -18.73 -5.99 4.10
CA ALA A 208 -18.71 -4.65 4.69
C ALA A 208 -20.10 -4.00 4.82
N ASP A 209 -21.02 -4.33 3.91
CA ASP A 209 -22.41 -3.84 3.94
C ASP A 209 -23.38 -4.80 4.66
N SER A 210 -22.89 -5.92 5.19
CA SER A 210 -23.71 -6.91 5.89
C SER A 210 -24.10 -6.41 7.28
N SER A 211 -25.40 -6.27 7.53
CA SER A 211 -25.94 -5.91 8.86
C SER A 211 -25.54 -6.91 9.95
N GLU A 212 -25.51 -8.20 9.63
CA GLU A 212 -25.09 -9.28 10.54
C GLU A 212 -23.62 -9.16 11.01
N HIS A 213 -22.75 -8.58 10.18
CA HIS A 213 -21.31 -8.48 10.44
C HIS A 213 -20.89 -7.10 10.97
N HIS A 214 -21.84 -6.21 11.24
CA HIS A 214 -21.56 -4.83 11.66
C HIS A 214 -20.68 -4.76 12.92
N ALA A 215 -20.88 -5.65 13.89
CA ALA A 215 -20.09 -5.68 15.12
C ALA A 215 -18.62 -6.01 14.85
N VAL A 216 -18.34 -7.02 14.02
CA VAL A 216 -16.98 -7.41 13.63
C VAL A 216 -16.31 -6.31 12.80
N LEU A 217 -17.07 -5.70 11.88
CA LEU A 217 -16.60 -4.58 11.10
C LEU A 217 -16.20 -3.39 11.99
N ALA A 218 -17.01 -3.05 12.99
CA ALA A 218 -16.72 -1.99 13.95
C ALA A 218 -15.48 -2.30 14.80
N GLU A 219 -15.33 -3.56 15.25
CA GLU A 219 -14.13 -4.03 15.97
C GLU A 219 -12.87 -3.81 15.14
N LEU A 220 -12.82 -4.34 13.91
CA LEU A 220 -11.63 -4.27 13.07
C LEU A 220 -11.33 -2.86 12.55
N ARG A 221 -12.36 -2.03 12.31
CA ARG A 221 -12.20 -0.59 12.06
C ARG A 221 -11.50 0.12 13.21
N GLU A 222 -11.91 -0.16 14.45
CA GLU A 222 -11.30 0.46 15.63
C GLU A 222 -9.88 -0.06 15.86
N ALA A 223 -9.62 -1.36 15.63
CA ALA A 223 -8.28 -1.92 15.67
C ALA A 223 -7.36 -1.26 14.63
N HIS A 224 -7.84 -1.07 13.40
CA HIS A 224 -7.15 -0.34 12.33
C HIS A 224 -6.83 1.10 12.72
N ARG A 225 -7.83 1.84 13.23
CA ARG A 225 -7.63 3.21 13.70
C ARG A 225 -6.55 3.26 14.78
N LYS A 226 -6.68 2.46 15.84
CA LYS A 226 -5.69 2.41 16.93
C LYS A 226 -4.28 2.13 16.40
N TRP A 227 -4.15 1.23 15.43
CA TRP A 227 -2.87 0.92 14.82
C TRP A 227 -2.27 2.09 14.06
N VAL A 228 -3.04 2.75 13.18
CA VAL A 228 -2.60 3.94 12.42
C VAL A 228 -2.00 5.00 13.35
N PHE A 229 -2.68 5.30 14.46
CA PHE A 229 -2.20 6.30 15.43
C PHE A 229 -1.00 5.80 16.23
N ARG A 230 -0.99 4.53 16.63
CA ARG A 230 0.12 3.94 17.38
C ARG A 230 1.43 3.97 16.59
N VAL A 231 1.39 3.58 15.31
CA VAL A 231 2.60 3.53 14.47
C VAL A 231 2.92 4.86 13.79
N ARG A 232 2.10 5.89 14.04
CA ARG A 232 2.25 7.22 13.44
C ARG A 232 2.38 7.12 11.92
N ASP A 233 1.43 6.40 11.29
CA ASP A 233 1.50 6.00 9.88
C ASP A 233 1.70 7.22 8.96
N ILE A 234 2.93 7.38 8.45
CA ILE A 234 3.32 8.47 7.54
C ILE A 234 2.82 8.27 6.11
N GLY A 235 2.21 7.13 5.79
CA GLY A 235 1.68 6.85 4.45
C GLY A 235 0.51 7.75 4.04
N PHE A 236 -0.07 8.52 4.97
CA PHE A 236 -1.06 9.54 4.65
C PHE A 236 -0.46 10.85 4.15
N LEU A 237 0.85 11.04 4.22
CA LEU A 237 1.53 12.14 3.56
C LEU A 237 1.73 11.80 2.07
N PRO A 238 1.72 12.79 1.16
CA PRO A 238 2.28 12.60 -0.18
C PRO A 238 3.72 12.08 -0.06
N GLU A 239 4.10 11.08 -0.87
CA GLU A 239 5.35 10.32 -0.66
C GLU A 239 6.59 11.22 -0.59
N GLY A 240 6.72 12.20 -1.48
CA GLY A 240 7.87 13.11 -1.40
C GLY A 240 7.80 14.09 -0.23
N GLU A 241 6.62 14.39 0.32
CA GLU A 241 6.50 15.20 1.54
C GLU A 241 6.99 14.48 2.80
N VAL A 242 6.97 13.14 2.82
CA VAL A 242 7.64 12.37 3.88
C VAL A 242 9.10 12.77 3.99
N HIS A 243 9.75 13.03 2.86
CA HIS A 243 11.16 13.41 2.78
C HIS A 243 11.38 14.91 2.93
N THR A 244 10.57 15.76 2.29
CA THR A 244 10.79 17.22 2.33
C THR A 244 10.40 17.84 3.66
N ARG A 245 9.40 17.29 4.38
CA ARG A 245 9.08 17.73 5.76
C ARG A 245 10.20 17.41 6.75
N GLY A 246 10.91 16.32 6.49
CA GLY A 246 12.04 15.83 7.30
C GLY A 246 13.40 16.16 6.72
N ALA A 247 13.64 17.40 6.29
CA ALA A 247 14.86 17.78 5.57
C ALA A 247 16.18 17.22 6.17
N THR A 248 16.27 17.14 7.49
CA THR A 248 17.41 16.56 8.23
C THR A 248 17.00 15.45 9.19
N SER A 249 15.73 15.05 9.21
CA SER A 249 15.19 14.04 10.12
C SER A 249 14.75 12.79 9.39
N SER A 250 14.81 11.66 10.08
CA SER A 250 14.28 10.40 9.58
C SER A 250 12.75 10.47 9.42
N PRO A 251 12.15 9.67 8.51
CA PRO A 251 10.70 9.56 8.42
C PRO A 251 10.03 9.15 9.75
N TYR A 252 10.73 8.39 10.60
CA TYR A 252 10.25 8.05 11.94
C TYR A 252 10.10 9.31 12.82
N GLU A 253 11.10 10.18 12.83
CA GLU A 253 11.07 11.43 13.60
C GLU A 253 10.02 12.40 13.07
N VAL A 254 9.85 12.51 11.74
CA VAL A 254 8.74 13.26 11.13
C VAL A 254 7.40 12.71 11.63
N GLY A 255 7.24 11.39 11.57
CA GLY A 255 6.06 10.70 12.05
C GLY A 255 5.72 11.04 13.51
N HIS A 256 6.72 11.17 14.37
CA HIS A 256 6.56 11.42 15.80
C HIS A 256 6.63 12.91 16.20
N ASN A 257 6.64 13.83 15.22
CA ASN A 257 6.64 15.27 15.46
C ASN A 257 5.32 15.89 15.00
N ASN A 258 4.44 16.23 15.94
CA ASN A 258 3.12 16.81 15.64
C ASN A 258 3.17 18.18 14.93
N ALA A 259 4.29 18.91 15.02
CA ALA A 259 4.46 20.16 14.28
C ALA A 259 4.76 19.93 12.79
N GLN A 260 5.39 18.80 12.46
CA GLN A 260 5.68 18.41 11.07
C GLN A 260 4.57 17.52 10.48
N TYR A 261 3.89 16.75 11.33
CA TYR A 261 2.85 15.81 10.93
C TYR A 261 1.69 15.76 11.94
N ASN A 262 0.64 16.53 11.65
CA ASN A 262 -0.62 16.46 12.37
C ASN A 262 -1.47 15.29 11.85
N LEU A 263 -1.13 14.07 12.28
CA LEU A 263 -1.82 12.84 11.87
C LEU A 263 -3.33 12.90 12.12
N ASP A 264 -3.80 13.50 13.23
CA ASP A 264 -5.23 13.60 13.52
C ASP A 264 -5.98 14.35 12.40
N ALA A 265 -5.49 15.53 12.00
CA ALA A 265 -6.12 16.32 10.95
C ALA A 265 -5.99 15.66 9.57
N VAL A 266 -4.83 15.08 9.27
CA VAL A 266 -4.59 14.41 7.99
C VAL A 266 -5.46 13.16 7.85
N TRP A 267 -5.53 12.33 8.89
CA TRP A 267 -6.33 11.10 8.90
C TRP A 267 -7.84 11.40 8.86
N ASP A 268 -8.29 12.44 9.57
CA ASP A 268 -9.67 12.90 9.54
C ASP A 268 -10.09 13.35 8.13
N MET A 269 -9.22 14.10 7.45
CA MET A 269 -9.46 14.50 6.05
C MET A 269 -9.38 13.31 5.08
N ALA A 270 -8.44 12.38 5.28
CA ALA A 270 -8.36 11.17 4.47
C ALA A 270 -9.63 10.30 4.56
N ASN A 271 -10.25 10.23 5.74
CA ASN A 271 -11.54 9.55 5.89
C ASN A 271 -12.69 10.30 5.22
N ALA A 272 -12.79 11.62 5.40
CA ALA A 272 -13.79 12.44 4.72
C ALA A 272 -13.67 12.33 3.18
N ALA A 273 -12.43 12.25 2.68
CA ALA A 273 -12.14 12.06 1.28
C ALA A 273 -12.65 10.70 0.79
N SER A 274 -12.20 9.62 1.44
CA SER A 274 -12.34 8.26 0.93
C SER A 274 -13.62 7.53 1.34
N LEU A 275 -14.33 7.95 2.39
CA LEU A 275 -15.64 7.37 2.75
C LEU A 275 -16.78 7.79 1.81
N LEU A 276 -16.53 8.77 0.93
CA LEU A 276 -17.45 9.26 -0.11
C LEU A 276 -18.82 9.74 0.41
N LYS A 277 -18.95 10.01 1.71
CA LYS A 277 -20.19 10.51 2.29
C LYS A 277 -20.47 11.91 1.76
N LYS A 278 -21.73 12.17 1.40
CA LYS A 278 -22.17 13.47 0.90
C LYS A 278 -22.06 14.57 1.95
N GLU A 279 -22.25 14.24 3.23
CA GLU A 279 -22.12 15.17 4.35
C GLU A 279 -20.72 15.77 4.49
N ASP A 280 -19.68 15.09 3.98
CA ASP A 280 -18.30 15.55 4.03
C ASP A 280 -17.94 16.59 2.95
N ASP A 281 -18.84 16.90 2.01
CA ASP A 281 -18.58 17.82 0.90
C ASP A 281 -18.08 19.20 1.36
N ASN A 282 -18.74 19.79 2.36
CA ASN A 282 -18.34 21.10 2.91
C ASN A 282 -16.98 21.03 3.62
N LYS A 283 -16.69 19.90 4.27
CA LYS A 283 -15.42 19.66 4.97
C LYS A 283 -14.26 19.60 3.98
N LEU A 284 -14.46 18.95 2.82
CA LEU A 284 -13.46 18.89 1.76
C LEU A 284 -13.21 20.28 1.15
N LEU A 285 -14.25 21.06 0.89
CA LEU A 285 -14.09 22.43 0.41
C LEU A 285 -13.31 23.31 1.39
N ALA A 286 -13.64 23.23 2.68
CA ALA A 286 -12.88 23.93 3.72
C ALA A 286 -11.43 23.43 3.79
N GLY A 287 -11.23 22.11 3.63
CA GLY A 287 -9.93 21.45 3.66
C GLY A 287 -8.96 21.92 2.59
N LEU A 288 -9.44 22.35 1.42
CA LEU A 288 -8.60 22.95 0.36
C LEU A 288 -7.91 24.26 0.79
N ASN A 289 -8.42 24.94 1.82
CA ASN A 289 -7.81 26.16 2.36
C ASN A 289 -7.07 25.89 3.68
N GLY A 290 -6.83 24.62 4.02
CA GLY A 290 -6.12 24.23 5.24
C GLY A 290 -4.65 24.67 5.23
N SER A 291 -4.07 24.90 6.42
CA SER A 291 -2.67 25.31 6.56
C SER A 291 -1.67 24.19 6.26
N ASP A 292 -2.07 22.92 6.41
CA ASP A 292 -1.23 21.75 6.14
C ASP A 292 -1.49 21.21 4.72
N SER A 293 -0.44 21.07 3.91
CA SER A 293 -0.54 20.58 2.53
C SER A 293 -1.08 19.15 2.41
N ALA A 294 -0.87 18.28 3.42
CA ALA A 294 -1.42 16.94 3.41
C ALA A 294 -2.95 16.94 3.64
N VAL A 295 -3.46 17.88 4.43
CA VAL A 295 -4.91 18.09 4.57
C VAL A 295 -5.48 18.57 3.23
N ARG A 296 -4.85 19.58 2.60
CA ARG A 296 -5.29 20.06 1.28
C ARG A 296 -5.22 18.96 0.20
N TYR A 297 -4.20 18.11 0.26
CA TYR A 297 -4.03 16.98 -0.65
C TYR A 297 -5.18 15.97 -0.53
N TRP A 298 -5.53 15.56 0.69
CA TRP A 298 -6.68 14.68 0.91
C TRP A 298 -8.01 15.34 0.56
N ALA A 299 -8.15 16.64 0.83
CA ALA A 299 -9.32 17.40 0.42
C ALA A 299 -9.51 17.39 -1.10
N ALA A 300 -8.44 17.67 -1.86
CA ALA A 300 -8.43 17.61 -3.32
C ALA A 300 -8.73 16.18 -3.82
N LEU A 301 -8.09 15.16 -3.23
CA LEU A 301 -8.38 13.76 -3.54
C LEU A 301 -9.84 13.39 -3.28
N GLY A 302 -10.44 13.90 -2.21
CA GLY A 302 -11.86 13.68 -1.90
C GLY A 302 -12.79 14.26 -2.96
N LEU A 303 -12.44 15.41 -3.54
CA LEU A 303 -13.17 15.97 -4.69
C LEU A 303 -12.95 15.14 -5.96
N LEU A 304 -11.72 14.68 -6.23
CA LEU A 304 -11.43 13.76 -7.33
C LEU A 304 -12.27 12.49 -7.25
N MET A 305 -12.35 11.87 -6.07
CA MET A 305 -13.14 10.66 -5.83
C MET A 305 -14.65 10.84 -6.03
N ARG A 306 -15.13 12.10 -6.01
CA ARG A 306 -16.54 12.44 -6.30
C ARG A 306 -16.78 12.71 -7.78
N GLY A 307 -15.76 12.57 -8.63
CA GLY A 307 -15.84 12.75 -10.08
C GLY A 307 -16.34 14.13 -10.49
N GLU A 308 -17.16 14.17 -11.54
CA GLU A 308 -17.74 15.41 -12.08
C GLU A 308 -18.47 16.25 -11.02
N ARG A 309 -19.13 15.59 -10.05
CA ARG A 309 -19.81 16.27 -8.93
C ARG A 309 -18.81 17.02 -8.05
N GLY A 310 -17.69 16.39 -7.71
CA GLY A 310 -16.63 17.03 -6.92
C GLY A 310 -15.96 18.17 -7.67
N ALA A 311 -15.72 18.00 -8.97
CA ALA A 311 -15.19 19.05 -9.83
C ALA A 311 -16.09 20.29 -9.87
N LYS A 312 -17.41 20.10 -10.05
CA LYS A 312 -18.39 21.19 -10.03
C LYS A 312 -18.45 21.88 -8.66
N LEU A 313 -18.44 21.10 -7.58
CA LEU A 313 -18.50 21.60 -6.22
C LEU A 313 -17.30 22.51 -5.88
N GLY A 314 -16.09 22.10 -6.29
CA GLY A 314 -14.84 22.78 -5.94
C GLY A 314 -14.21 23.59 -7.06
N HIS A 315 -14.92 23.87 -8.17
CA HIS A 315 -14.28 24.34 -9.42
C HIS A 315 -13.34 25.54 -9.24
N GLU A 316 -13.81 26.62 -8.61
CA GLU A 316 -13.00 27.81 -8.35
C GLU A 316 -11.83 27.53 -7.40
N ALA A 317 -12.09 26.80 -6.31
CA ALA A 317 -11.06 26.43 -5.33
C ALA A 317 -9.97 25.53 -5.95
N LEU A 318 -10.34 24.65 -6.87
CA LEU A 318 -9.41 23.80 -7.62
C LEU A 318 -8.56 24.62 -8.60
N ARG A 319 -9.13 25.62 -9.27
CA ARG A 319 -8.34 26.54 -10.13
C ARG A 319 -7.33 27.34 -9.31
N ASN A 320 -7.75 27.85 -8.15
CA ASN A 320 -6.85 28.53 -7.22
C ASN A 320 -5.77 27.59 -6.69
N ALA A 321 -6.13 26.35 -6.31
CA ALA A 321 -5.15 25.36 -5.88
C ALA A 321 -4.14 25.06 -6.98
N LEU A 322 -4.58 24.87 -8.22
CA LEU A 322 -3.70 24.63 -9.36
C LEU A 322 -2.72 25.79 -9.62
N SER A 323 -3.13 27.05 -9.41
CA SER A 323 -2.27 28.20 -9.70
C SER A 323 -1.40 28.64 -8.52
N GLU A 324 -1.93 28.58 -7.30
CA GLU A 324 -1.33 29.23 -6.12
C GLU A 324 -0.82 28.25 -5.04
N ASP A 325 -1.19 26.96 -5.04
CA ASP A 325 -0.79 26.04 -3.96
C ASP A 325 0.73 25.79 -3.97
N ASP A 326 1.34 25.86 -2.79
CA ASP A 326 2.78 25.66 -2.60
C ASP A 326 3.18 24.18 -2.70
N SER A 327 2.23 23.25 -2.49
CA SER A 327 2.46 21.82 -2.65
C SER A 327 2.19 21.37 -4.07
N ILE A 328 3.25 20.91 -4.74
CA ILE A 328 3.16 20.30 -6.06
C ILE A 328 2.19 19.11 -6.10
N TYR A 329 2.02 18.40 -4.98
CA TYR A 329 1.13 17.24 -4.87
C TYR A 329 -0.34 17.65 -4.87
N VAL A 330 -0.69 18.76 -4.21
CA VAL A 330 -2.04 19.34 -4.24
C VAL A 330 -2.35 19.85 -5.64
N ARG A 331 -1.42 20.61 -6.24
CA ARG A 331 -1.57 21.11 -7.63
C ARG A 331 -1.78 19.98 -8.63
N THR A 332 -1.08 18.86 -8.48
CA THR A 332 -1.20 17.69 -9.37
C THR A 332 -2.58 17.04 -9.29
N VAL A 333 -3.16 16.91 -8.08
CA VAL A 333 -4.54 16.41 -7.93
C VAL A 333 -5.56 17.40 -8.48
N ALA A 334 -5.38 18.71 -8.23
CA ALA A 334 -6.24 19.73 -8.80
C ALA A 334 -6.19 19.73 -10.34
N ALA A 335 -4.99 19.58 -10.92
CA ALA A 335 -4.78 19.43 -12.35
C ALA A 335 -5.54 18.21 -12.90
N GLU A 336 -5.45 17.04 -12.26
CA GLU A 336 -6.19 15.85 -12.69
C GLU A 336 -7.69 16.13 -12.79
N ILE A 337 -8.29 16.69 -11.74
CA ILE A 337 -9.73 16.98 -11.70
C ILE A 337 -10.13 17.95 -12.82
N LEU A 338 -9.34 19.00 -13.01
CA LEU A 338 -9.58 20.06 -14.00
C LEU A 338 -9.40 19.56 -15.43
N VAL A 339 -8.46 18.66 -15.69
CA VAL A 339 -8.33 18.01 -17.00
C VAL A 339 -9.53 17.11 -17.27
N ARG A 340 -9.93 16.26 -16.31
CA ARG A 340 -11.01 15.28 -16.50
C ARG A 340 -12.39 15.92 -16.68
N PHE A 341 -12.67 16.99 -15.95
CA PHE A 341 -14.05 17.49 -15.76
C PHE A 341 -14.20 19.01 -15.94
N GLY A 342 -13.11 19.74 -16.16
CA GLY A 342 -13.13 21.19 -16.35
C GLY A 342 -13.49 21.59 -17.78
N ASN A 343 -13.50 22.91 -18.04
CA ASN A 343 -13.60 23.43 -19.39
C ASN A 343 -12.24 23.38 -20.11
N GLU A 344 -12.20 23.77 -21.39
CA GLU A 344 -10.97 23.72 -22.19
C GLU A 344 -9.81 24.54 -21.59
N ALA A 345 -10.07 25.69 -20.98
CA ALA A 345 -9.02 26.48 -20.34
C ALA A 345 -8.45 25.78 -19.10
N ASP A 346 -9.30 25.11 -18.33
CA ASP A 346 -8.90 24.29 -17.18
C ASP A 346 -8.06 23.10 -17.63
N LYS A 347 -8.49 22.44 -18.70
CA LYS A 347 -7.76 21.32 -19.32
C LYS A 347 -6.36 21.74 -19.74
N GLN A 348 -6.22 22.85 -20.47
CA GLN A 348 -4.91 23.34 -20.90
C GLN A 348 -4.00 23.72 -19.73
N ALA A 349 -4.54 24.36 -18.69
CA ALA A 349 -3.79 24.70 -17.49
C ALA A 349 -3.31 23.45 -16.73
N GLY A 350 -4.21 22.46 -16.57
CA GLY A 350 -3.91 21.20 -15.90
C GLY A 350 -2.84 20.40 -16.65
N LEU A 351 -3.00 20.19 -17.95
CA LEU A 351 -2.01 19.48 -18.78
C LEU A 351 -0.62 20.15 -18.75
N LYS A 352 -0.58 21.50 -18.74
CA LYS A 352 0.66 22.26 -18.59
C LYS A 352 1.36 22.01 -17.25
N HIS A 353 0.61 21.96 -16.14
CA HIS A 353 1.17 21.62 -14.83
C HIS A 353 1.66 20.17 -14.81
N LEU A 354 0.85 19.22 -15.28
CA LEU A 354 1.19 17.79 -15.25
C LEU A 354 2.51 17.49 -15.97
N ILE A 355 2.71 18.00 -17.17
CA ILE A 355 3.96 17.75 -17.91
C ILE A 355 5.17 18.41 -17.24
N ALA A 356 4.99 19.55 -16.58
CA ALA A 356 6.07 20.20 -15.82
C ALA A 356 6.41 19.42 -14.54
N ALA A 357 5.39 18.93 -13.83
CA ALA A 357 5.55 18.11 -12.63
C ALA A 357 6.14 16.72 -12.93
N ALA A 358 5.92 16.20 -14.15
CA ALA A 358 6.48 14.96 -14.67
C ALA A 358 7.99 15.05 -14.98
N ASP A 359 8.55 16.25 -15.14
CA ASP A 359 9.99 16.44 -15.34
C ASP A 359 10.76 16.24 -14.02
N GLY A 360 11.16 15.00 -13.77
CA GLY A 360 11.86 14.61 -12.54
C GLY A 360 13.20 15.31 -12.34
N SER A 361 13.85 15.81 -13.41
CA SER A 361 15.08 16.58 -13.29
C SER A 361 14.87 17.95 -12.63
N LYS A 362 13.64 18.44 -12.62
CA LYS A 362 13.25 19.71 -12.00
C LYS A 362 12.44 19.51 -10.72
N SER A 363 11.49 18.57 -10.76
CA SER A 363 10.48 18.39 -9.70
C SER A 363 10.81 17.25 -8.73
N GLY A 364 11.86 16.49 -9.01
CA GLY A 364 12.24 15.30 -8.24
C GLY A 364 11.38 14.07 -8.57
N VAL A 365 11.88 12.89 -8.18
CA VAL A 365 11.28 11.61 -8.61
C VAL A 365 9.86 11.38 -8.09
N HIS A 366 9.54 11.77 -6.86
CA HIS A 366 8.21 11.53 -6.28
C HIS A 366 7.11 12.35 -6.98
N SER A 367 7.39 13.62 -7.30
CA SER A 367 6.50 14.44 -8.13
C SER A 367 6.34 13.85 -9.52
N ALA A 368 7.45 13.42 -10.14
CA ALA A 368 7.42 12.84 -11.47
C ALA A 368 6.58 11.55 -11.52
N ILE A 369 6.73 10.66 -10.53
CA ILE A 369 5.91 9.45 -10.40
C ILE A 369 4.43 9.80 -10.29
N GLN A 370 4.06 10.75 -9.42
CA GLN A 370 2.65 11.13 -9.25
C GLN A 370 2.07 11.73 -10.54
N ALA A 371 2.77 12.69 -11.13
CA ALA A 371 2.31 13.36 -12.35
C ALA A 371 2.21 12.40 -13.54
N MET A 372 3.18 11.50 -13.70
CA MET A 372 3.13 10.47 -14.74
C MET A 372 1.99 9.46 -14.51
N ASN A 373 1.69 9.08 -13.27
CA ASN A 373 0.50 8.26 -13.00
C ASN A 373 -0.80 8.96 -13.41
N VAL A 374 -0.89 10.28 -13.23
CA VAL A 374 -2.06 11.06 -13.67
C VAL A 374 -2.12 11.12 -15.19
N ILE A 375 -1.02 11.46 -15.87
CA ILE A 375 -0.95 11.55 -17.33
C ILE A 375 -1.38 10.22 -17.97
N ASP A 376 -0.87 9.11 -17.44
CA ASP A 376 -1.22 7.75 -17.87
C ASP A 376 -2.72 7.47 -17.73
N GLN A 377 -3.31 7.79 -16.57
CA GLN A 377 -4.72 7.54 -16.27
C GLN A 377 -5.72 8.51 -16.94
N LEU A 378 -5.22 9.51 -17.68
CA LEU A 378 -6.05 10.47 -18.40
C LEU A 378 -6.42 10.00 -19.81
N ASP A 379 -5.81 8.91 -20.28
CA ASP A 379 -6.03 8.31 -21.59
C ASP A 379 -5.98 9.39 -22.70
N GLU A 380 -6.92 9.36 -23.65
CA GLU A 380 -7.03 10.31 -24.77
C GLU A 380 -7.00 11.79 -24.36
N GLN A 381 -7.38 12.13 -23.12
CA GLN A 381 -7.34 13.52 -22.65
C GLN A 381 -5.92 14.07 -22.51
N ALA A 382 -4.93 13.19 -22.35
CA ALA A 382 -3.51 13.52 -22.32
C ALA A 382 -2.80 13.35 -23.66
N ALA A 383 -3.49 12.97 -24.75
CA ALA A 383 -2.88 12.69 -26.06
C ALA A 383 -2.01 13.86 -26.59
N SER A 384 -2.40 15.11 -26.33
CA SER A 384 -1.62 16.29 -26.73
C SER A 384 -0.27 16.44 -26.01
N LEU A 385 -0.01 15.66 -24.95
CA LEU A 385 1.26 15.63 -24.24
C LEU A 385 2.25 14.61 -24.82
N LEU A 386 1.84 13.72 -25.72
CA LEU A 386 2.69 12.63 -26.24
C LEU A 386 4.07 13.10 -26.75
N PRO A 387 4.19 14.20 -27.54
CA PRO A 387 5.50 14.70 -27.97
C PRO A 387 6.40 15.19 -26.81
N GLN A 388 5.80 15.68 -25.72
CA GLN A 388 6.52 16.13 -24.53
C GLN A 388 6.89 14.96 -23.63
N VAL A 389 5.99 13.98 -23.44
CA VAL A 389 6.26 12.75 -22.67
C VAL A 389 7.48 12.01 -23.24
N LYS A 390 7.56 11.88 -24.57
CA LYS A 390 8.73 11.29 -25.27
C LYS A 390 10.07 11.99 -25.00
N LYS A 391 10.04 13.24 -24.50
CA LYS A 391 11.22 14.06 -24.21
C LYS A 391 11.55 14.16 -22.73
N LEU A 392 10.72 13.58 -21.85
CA LEU A 392 10.97 13.60 -20.41
C LEU A 392 12.28 12.86 -20.09
N PRO A 393 13.05 13.34 -19.10
CA PRO A 393 14.26 12.66 -18.69
C PRO A 393 13.92 11.30 -18.08
N THR A 394 14.62 10.27 -18.51
CA THR A 394 14.47 8.89 -17.99
C THR A 394 15.59 8.49 -17.03
N LYS A 395 16.62 9.34 -16.89
CA LYS A 395 17.79 9.11 -16.04
C LYS A 395 18.27 10.41 -15.41
N GLY A 396 18.98 10.29 -14.29
CA GLY A 396 19.67 11.39 -13.61
C GLY A 396 19.74 11.17 -12.10
N ASP A 397 20.51 12.00 -11.41
CA ASP A 397 20.73 11.88 -9.95
C ASP A 397 19.45 12.09 -9.12
N TRP A 398 18.40 12.62 -9.75
CA TRP A 398 17.07 12.78 -9.17
C TRP A 398 16.33 11.45 -8.97
N ALA A 399 16.78 10.35 -9.58
CA ALA A 399 16.21 9.01 -9.43
C ALA A 399 17.31 7.94 -9.29
N THR A 400 17.54 7.47 -8.06
CA THR A 400 18.58 6.46 -7.75
C THR A 400 17.98 5.19 -7.13
N GLY A 401 18.77 4.11 -7.12
CA GLY A 401 18.33 2.82 -6.58
C GLY A 401 17.07 2.30 -7.26
N ARG A 402 16.06 1.93 -6.46
CA ARG A 402 14.80 1.39 -7.00
C ARG A 402 14.03 2.41 -7.87
N TYR A 403 14.14 3.70 -7.55
CA TYR A 403 13.44 4.77 -8.25
C TYR A 403 13.90 4.99 -9.69
N ALA A 404 15.12 4.56 -10.03
CA ALA A 404 15.71 4.74 -11.36
C ALA A 404 14.90 4.08 -12.49
N SER A 405 14.05 3.11 -12.17
CA SER A 405 13.24 2.38 -13.15
C SER A 405 11.79 2.84 -13.25
N TYR A 406 11.25 3.55 -12.25
CA TYR A 406 9.82 3.78 -12.13
C TYR A 406 9.27 4.83 -13.10
N VAL A 407 9.91 6.00 -13.19
CA VAL A 407 9.50 7.03 -14.16
C VAL A 407 9.70 6.54 -15.60
N PRO A 408 10.81 5.88 -15.97
CA PRO A 408 10.95 5.27 -17.29
C PRO A 408 9.83 4.29 -17.66
N ARG A 409 9.44 3.39 -16.74
CA ARG A 409 8.34 2.46 -16.98
C ARG A 409 7.00 3.17 -17.21
N LEU A 410 6.70 4.19 -16.41
CA LEU A 410 5.49 5.00 -16.63
C LEU A 410 5.53 5.70 -17.99
N ILE A 411 6.67 6.28 -18.38
CA ILE A 411 6.82 6.92 -19.70
C ILE A 411 6.60 5.91 -20.83
N GLU A 412 7.17 4.71 -20.72
CA GLU A 412 7.02 3.63 -21.69
C GLU A 412 5.54 3.21 -21.83
N THR A 413 4.88 2.84 -20.73
CA THR A 413 3.46 2.47 -20.72
C THR A 413 2.58 3.60 -21.27
N THR A 414 2.77 4.83 -20.82
CA THR A 414 1.98 5.98 -21.30
C THR A 414 2.19 6.25 -22.80
N ILE A 415 3.40 6.03 -23.34
CA ILE A 415 3.65 6.18 -24.78
C ILE A 415 2.91 5.08 -25.57
N GLU A 416 2.92 3.85 -25.08
CA GLU A 416 2.22 2.71 -25.70
C GLU A 416 0.71 2.91 -25.70
N ASP A 417 0.14 3.38 -24.60
CA ASP A 417 -1.30 3.59 -24.44
C ASP A 417 -1.80 4.78 -25.27
N LEU A 418 -1.06 5.90 -25.30
CA LEU A 418 -1.43 7.09 -26.09
C LEU A 418 -1.15 6.97 -27.60
N ALA A 419 -0.47 5.91 -28.04
CA ALA A 419 -0.15 5.69 -29.46
C ALA A 419 -1.15 4.77 -30.18
N GLN A 420 -2.02 4.09 -29.44
CA GLN A 420 -3.14 3.31 -29.95
C GLN A 420 -4.31 4.22 -30.32
#